data_AF-A0A843T8A5-F1
#
_entry.id   AF-A0A843T8A5-F1
#
_cell.length_a   1.000
_cell.length_b   1.000
_cell.length_c   1.000
_cell.angle_alpha   90.00
_cell.angle_beta   90.00
_cell.angle_gamma   90.00
#
_symmetry.space_group_name_H-M   'P 1'
#
loop_
_entity.id
_entity.type
_entity.pdbx_description
1 polymer ?
#
loop_
_entity_poly.entity_id
_entity_poly.type
_entity_poly.pdbx_seq_one_letter_code
_entity_poly.pdbx_strand_id
1 'polypeptide(L)' 'MLREPLSLAAQRLAFKIDDICDCILTLESGDFYKTMPARHMPGFWQDVYRPQFGGFALYVKVQIVDNRSVVISFKER' A
#
# COMPACT_ATOMS: atom_id res chain seq x y z
N MET A 1 -3.30 15.69 2.95
CA MET A 1 -2.71 14.46 3.50
C MET A 1 -1.31 14.37 2.91
N LEU A 2 -0.30 14.72 3.71
CA LEU A 2 1.10 14.70 3.28
C LEU A 2 1.49 13.25 2.98
N ARG A 3 2.11 13.02 1.82
CA ARG A 3 2.61 11.71 1.43
C ARG A 3 3.89 11.50 2.22
N GLU A 4 3.85 10.67 3.26
CA GLU A 4 5.08 10.29 3.94
C GLU A 4 5.86 9.34 3.02
N PRO A 5 7.21 9.45 2.95
CA PRO A 5 8.01 8.49 2.21
C PRO A 5 7.74 7.07 2.73
N LEU A 6 7.68 6.08 1.84
CA LEU A 6 7.45 4.69 2.22
C LEU A 6 8.43 4.21 3.30
N SER A 7 9.67 4.69 3.26
CA SER A 7 10.70 4.43 4.27
C SER A 7 10.37 4.98 5.66
N LEU A 8 9.69 6.13 5.74
CA LEU A 8 9.28 6.73 7.01
C LEU A 8 8.07 5.99 7.61
N ALA A 9 7.14 5.57 6.75
CA ALA A 9 6.03 4.70 7.16
C ALA A 9 6.53 3.36 7.72
N ALA A 10 7.49 2.75 7.03
CA ALA A 10 8.13 1.49 7.45
C ALA A 10 8.75 1.65 8.85
N GLN A 11 9.56 2.68 9.07
CA GLN A 11 10.23 2.94 10.35
C GLN A 11 9.24 3.07 11.51
N ARG A 12 8.11 3.73 11.31
CA ARG A 12 7.09 3.90 12.37
C ARG A 12 6.44 2.59 12.79
N LEU A 13 6.32 1.64 11.86
CA LEU A 13 5.78 0.30 12.11
C LEU A 13 6.89 -0.69 12.50
N ALA A 14 8.13 -0.21 12.68
CA ALA A 14 9.32 -1.03 12.85
C ALA A 14 9.52 -2.07 11.72
N PHE A 15 8.97 -1.79 10.54
CA PHE A 15 9.12 -2.61 9.34
C PHE A 15 10.34 -2.17 8.55
N LYS A 16 11.00 -3.15 7.94
CA LYS A 16 11.98 -2.99 6.87
C LYS A 16 11.26 -2.94 5.53
N ILE A 17 12.02 -2.60 4.48
CA ILE A 17 11.50 -2.64 3.11
C ILE A 17 11.08 -4.07 2.73
N ASP A 18 11.84 -5.08 3.18
CA ASP A 18 11.51 -6.49 2.92
C ASP A 18 10.15 -6.88 3.52
N ASP A 19 9.84 -6.41 4.74
CA ASP A 19 8.53 -6.65 5.38
C ASP A 19 7.37 -6.03 4.57
N ILE A 20 7.61 -4.87 3.96
CA ILE A 20 6.62 -4.23 3.08
C ILE A 20 6.44 -5.06 1.81
N CYS A 21 7.54 -5.49 1.18
CA CYS A 21 7.52 -6.37 0.01
C CYS A 21 6.75 -7.67 0.30
N ASP A 22 7.04 -8.31 1.42
CA ASP A 22 6.36 -9.53 1.87
C ASP A 22 4.86 -9.28 2.04
N CYS A 23 4.46 -8.21 2.73
CA CYS A 23 3.06 -7.85 2.90
C CYS A 23 2.32 -7.69 1.56
N ILE A 24 2.97 -7.12 0.55
CA ILE A 24 2.38 -6.92 -0.79
C ILE A 24 2.28 -8.24 -1.54
N LEU A 25 3.33 -9.06 -1.47
CA LEU A 25 3.39 -10.36 -2.14
C LEU A 25 2.39 -11.37 -1.56
N THR A 26 1.95 -11.18 -0.32
CA THR A 26 0.93 -12.01 0.34
C THR A 26 -0.49 -11.46 0.23
N LEU A 27 -0.73 -10.33 -0.45
CA LEU A 27 -2.08 -9.79 -0.62
C LEU A 27 -2.99 -10.77 -1.35
N GLU A 28 -4.18 -10.99 -0.80
CA GLU A 28 -5.20 -11.83 -1.42
C GLU A 28 -6.45 -11.04 -1.81
N SER A 29 -7.34 -11.67 -2.57
CA SER A 29 -8.60 -11.04 -2.99
C SER A 29 -9.48 -10.65 -1.80
N GLY A 30 -9.35 -11.34 -0.66
CA GLY A 30 -10.06 -11.02 0.59
C GLY A 30 -9.62 -9.69 1.21
N ASP A 31 -8.39 -9.24 0.94
CA ASP A 31 -7.88 -7.97 1.45
C ASP A 31 -8.37 -6.77 0.62
N PHE A 32 -8.89 -7.01 -0.59
CA PHE A 32 -9.32 -5.95 -1.48
C PHE A 32 -10.47 -5.16 -0.88
N TYR A 33 -10.30 -3.85 -0.81
CA TYR A 33 -11.32 -2.93 -0.33
C TYR A 33 -12.03 -2.21 -1.46
N LYS A 34 -11.28 -1.49 -2.30
CA LYS A 34 -11.82 -0.74 -3.44
C LYS A 34 -10.72 -0.26 -4.38
N THR A 35 -11.13 0.02 -5.62
CA THR A 35 -10.36 0.84 -6.56
C THR A 35 -10.80 2.29 -6.45
N MET A 36 -9.86 3.24 -6.56
CA MET A 36 -10.15 4.67 -6.56
C MET A 36 -9.28 5.45 -7.55
N PRO A 37 -9.77 6.55 -8.14
CA PRO A 37 -8.94 7.39 -8.99
C PRO A 37 -7.72 7.94 -8.22
N ALA A 38 -6.57 7.97 -8.88
CA ALA A 38 -5.36 8.58 -8.31
C ALA A 38 -5.55 10.10 -8.22
N ARG A 39 -5.54 10.63 -7.00
CA ARG A 39 -5.81 12.07 -6.73
C ARG A 39 -4.88 13.03 -7.48
N HIS A 40 -3.63 12.62 -7.71
CA HIS A 40 -2.58 13.48 -8.29
C HIS A 40 -2.07 13.00 -9.65
N MET A 41 -2.66 11.93 -10.20
CA MET A 41 -2.33 11.41 -11.53
C MET A 41 -3.63 11.09 -12.27
N PRO A 42 -4.28 12.10 -12.88
CA PRO A 42 -5.52 11.91 -13.63
C PRO A 42 -5.36 10.81 -14.68
N GLY A 43 -6.39 9.97 -14.83
CA GLY A 43 -6.36 8.82 -15.73
C GLY A 43 -5.79 7.53 -15.12
N PHE A 44 -5.17 7.60 -13.93
CA PHE A 44 -4.70 6.42 -13.21
C PHE A 44 -5.63 6.04 -12.05
N TRP A 45 -5.54 4.77 -11.66
CA TRP A 45 -6.32 4.17 -10.59
C TRP A 45 -5.41 3.54 -9.53
N GLN A 46 -5.92 3.45 -8.31
CA GLN A 46 -5.23 2.86 -7.17
C GLN A 46 -6.15 1.83 -6.54
N ASP A 47 -5.64 0.63 -6.35
CA ASP A 47 -6.29 -0.40 -5.57
C ASP A 47 -5.90 -0.25 -4.11
N VAL A 48 -6.90 -0.39 -3.25
CA VAL A 48 -6.76 -0.28 -1.81
C VAL A 48 -7.00 -1.64 -1.20
N TYR A 49 -6.04 -2.08 -0.39
CA TYR A 49 -6.10 -3.32 0.37
C TYR A 49 -6.08 -3.05 1.88
N ARG A 50 -6.61 -3.99 2.64
CA ARG A 50 -6.73 -3.95 4.10
C ARG A 50 -6.26 -5.26 4.77
N PRO A 51 -5.01 -5.69 4.54
CA PRO A 51 -4.52 -6.93 5.13
C PRO A 51 -4.28 -6.79 6.63
N GLN A 52 -4.21 -7.94 7.28
CA GLN A 52 -3.58 -8.10 8.59
C GLN A 52 -2.15 -8.62 8.39
N PHE A 53 -1.15 -7.86 8.82
CA PHE A 53 0.25 -8.26 8.63
C PHE A 53 1.11 -7.76 9.80
N GLY A 54 2.00 -8.62 10.32
CA GLY A 54 2.87 -8.28 11.44
C GLY A 54 2.13 -7.85 12.72
N GLY A 55 0.88 -8.28 12.90
CA GLY A 55 0.03 -7.87 14.02
C GLY A 55 -0.71 -6.54 13.82
N PHE A 56 -0.59 -5.90 12.65
CA PHE A 56 -1.24 -4.63 12.33
C PHE A 56 -2.35 -4.81 11.28
N ALA A 57 -3.45 -4.07 11.47
CA ALA A 57 -4.42 -3.85 10.41
C ALA A 57 -3.93 -2.70 9.52
N LEU A 58 -3.61 -3.01 8.27
CA LEU A 58 -2.96 -2.05 7.38
C LEU A 58 -3.93 -1.44 6.38
N TYR A 59 -3.50 -0.32 5.81
CA TYR A 59 -4.14 0.33 4.67
C TYR A 59 -3.10 0.53 3.58
N VAL A 60 -3.14 -0.35 2.58
CA VAL A 60 -2.14 -0.41 1.51
C VAL A 60 -2.78 0.15 0.23
N LYS A 61 -2.12 1.11 -0.42
CA LYS A 61 -2.51 1.57 -1.76
C LYS A 61 -1.49 1.14 -2.78
N VAL A 62 -1.92 0.36 -3.76
CA VAL A 62 -1.12 -0.07 -4.91
C VAL A 62 -1.62 0.66 -6.14
N GLN A 63 -0.71 1.19 -6.95
CA GLN A 63 -1.04 1.77 -8.24
C GLN A 63 -0.23 1.06 -9.31
N ILE A 64 -0.90 0.59 -10.34
CA ILE A 64 -0.25 -0.04 -11.49
C ILE A 64 0.00 1.05 -12.54
N VAL A 65 1.25 1.18 -12.98
CA VAL A 65 1.71 2.11 -14.03
C VAL A 65 2.56 1.31 -15.01
N ASP A 66 2.20 1.30 -16.29
CA ASP A 66 2.96 0.65 -17.37
C ASP A 66 3.42 -0.79 -17.05
N ASN A 67 2.48 -1.64 -16.63
CA ASN A 67 2.70 -3.04 -16.21
C ASN A 67 3.66 -3.21 -15.00
N ARG A 68 3.92 -2.15 -14.23
CA ARG A 68 4.66 -2.20 -12.96
C ARG A 68 3.78 -1.69 -11.83
N SER A 69 3.80 -2.36 -10.68
CA SER A 69 3.09 -1.92 -9.48
C SER A 69 3.98 -1.04 -8.60
N VAL A 70 3.48 0.14 -8.21
CA VAL A 70 4.12 1.03 -7.24
C VAL A 70 3.25 1.08 -5.99
N VAL A 71 3.89 0.91 -4.83
CA VAL A 71 3.25 1.04 -3.52
C VAL A 71 3.26 2.50 -3.14
N ILE A 72 2.08 3.08 -2.99
CA ILE A 72 1.89 4.52 -2.87
C ILE A 72 1.58 4.96 -1.45
N SER A 73 1.09 4.05 -0.62
CA SER A 73 0.78 4.28 0.79
C SER A 73 0.82 2.96 1.53
N PHE A 74 1.44 2.97 2.69
CA PHE A 74 1.49 1.85 3.62
C PHE A 74 1.35 2.46 5.02
N LYS A 75 0.27 2.17 5.73
CA LYS A 75 0.06 2.75 7.07
C LYS A 75 -0.86 1.87 7.89
N GLU A 76 -0.71 1.93 9.19
CA GLU A 76 -1.69 1.41 10.14
C GLU A 76 -3.03 2.13 9.94
N ARG A 77 -4.11 1.37 10.11
CA ARG A 77 -5.45 1.79 9.76
C ARG A 77 -6.24 2.36 10.91
#